data_AF-A0A511T803-F1
#
_entry.id   AF-A0A511T803-F1
#
_cell.length_a   1.000
_cell.length_b   1.000
_cell.length_c   1.000
_cell.angle_alpha   90.00
_cell.angle_beta   90.00
_cell.angle_gamma   90.00
#
_symmetry.space_group_name_H-M   'P 1'
#
loop_
_entity.id
_entity.type
_entity.pdbx_description
1 polymer ?
#
loop_
_entity_poly.entity_id
_entity_poly.type
_entity_poly.pdbx_seq_one_letter_code
_entity_poly.pdbx_strand_id
1 'polypeptide(L)'
;MSLLVGCGPTESAPPAEPSVPADATQNEQAPLTTTDVDVAPECEGILQFANTASFFKLDRYLPSDAANNILAARTASPFTSLAQLSAISEMGPVRLKQLEHGARAEEYIDQSCLGIYDELALSQSDAAAIVTLVNTASTNTLYAVLPYAWNGATSLINLRPFTNVLGISNAFGIGSVSLRNLRNAATIGYSLDMLVSAVNALPEDEWEVEMSTGFNIETILDGAYGTDRLSSADCFGIDLTGRSGQYEDRGYLADATEVRNYVHSAVSTANRYNAIDADIVTDGKADLAARTAGRTFKGCHMHYENGPWAGVQVHFFVDTASDFRILTVQHWVE
;
A
#
# COMPACT_ATOMS: atom_id res chain seq x y z
N MET A 1 -48.67 20.43 -59.17
CA MET A 1 -48.02 21.26 -58.13
C MET A 1 -47.19 20.32 -57.27
N SER A 2 -45.86 20.51 -57.27
CA SER A 2 -44.74 19.95 -56.47
C SER A 2 -44.91 18.57 -55.79
N LEU A 3 -44.12 17.53 -56.13
CA LEU A 3 -42.72 17.24 -55.71
C LEU A 3 -42.56 17.25 -54.17
N LEU A 4 -41.97 16.31 -53.42
CA LEU A 4 -41.20 15.07 -53.57
C LEU A 4 -41.04 14.53 -52.12
N VAL A 5 -41.12 13.19 -51.90
CA VAL A 5 -40.14 12.32 -51.19
C VAL A 5 -39.37 12.91 -49.97
N GLY A 6 -39.18 12.27 -48.80
CA GLY A 6 -39.38 10.90 -48.35
C GLY A 6 -38.76 10.67 -46.93
N CYS A 7 -39.12 9.54 -46.33
CA CYS A 7 -38.49 8.68 -45.30
C CYS A 7 -37.62 9.22 -44.14
N GLY A 8 -37.95 8.77 -42.92
CA GLY A 8 -36.97 8.20 -41.97
C GLY A 8 -36.92 8.83 -40.57
N PRO A 9 -37.02 8.07 -39.46
CA PRO A 9 -37.29 8.64 -38.13
C PRO A 9 -36.11 8.65 -37.13
N THR A 10 -36.32 9.47 -36.08
CA THR A 10 -35.84 9.41 -34.67
C THR A 10 -34.36 9.62 -34.31
N GLU A 11 -34.10 10.66 -33.49
CA GLU A 11 -33.67 10.59 -32.08
C GLU A 11 -32.61 11.66 -31.68
N SER A 12 -32.95 12.38 -30.60
CA SER A 12 -32.13 13.12 -29.61
C SER A 12 -30.85 13.88 -30.00
N ALA A 13 -30.83 15.18 -29.69
CA ALA A 13 -29.60 15.93 -29.44
C ALA A 13 -29.77 16.88 -28.24
N PRO A 14 -28.98 16.72 -27.16
CA PRO A 14 -28.64 17.80 -26.23
C PRO A 14 -27.29 18.47 -26.60
N PRO A 15 -27.00 19.65 -26.03
CA PRO A 15 -26.08 20.63 -26.59
C PRO A 15 -24.59 20.36 -26.32
N ALA A 16 -23.76 20.98 -27.16
CA ALA A 16 -22.31 20.88 -27.25
C ALA A 16 -21.55 21.17 -25.95
N GLU A 17 -20.55 20.33 -25.66
CA GLU A 17 -19.50 20.58 -24.67
C GLU A 17 -18.39 21.49 -25.26
N PRO A 18 -17.75 22.35 -24.43
CA PRO A 18 -16.64 23.18 -24.86
C PRO A 18 -15.33 22.39 -24.91
N SER A 19 -14.57 22.62 -26.00
CA SER A 19 -13.19 22.18 -26.18
C SER A 19 -12.25 22.87 -25.18
N VAL A 20 -11.39 22.10 -24.50
CA VAL A 20 -10.23 22.60 -23.74
C VAL A 20 -8.97 21.85 -24.20
N PRO A 21 -7.81 22.51 -24.38
CA PRO A 21 -6.64 21.96 -25.05
C PRO A 21 -5.78 21.08 -24.14
N ALA A 22 -4.94 20.27 -24.78
CA ALA A 22 -3.86 19.50 -24.19
C ALA A 22 -2.90 20.38 -23.37
N ASP A 23 -2.73 20.04 -22.09
CA ASP A 23 -1.47 20.26 -21.38
C ASP A 23 -1.18 19.04 -20.51
N ALA A 24 -0.12 18.34 -20.89
CA ALA A 24 0.29 17.06 -20.35
C ALA A 24 1.33 17.28 -19.25
N THR A 25 0.91 17.16 -18.00
CA THR A 25 1.71 16.69 -16.86
C THR A 25 0.76 16.27 -15.75
N GLN A 26 0.13 15.10 -15.92
CA GLN A 26 -0.37 14.33 -14.78
C GLN A 26 0.66 13.25 -14.52
N ASN A 27 1.31 13.32 -13.35
CA ASN A 27 1.93 12.15 -12.75
C ASN A 27 0.80 11.14 -12.55
N GLU A 28 0.66 10.18 -13.46
CA GLU A 28 -0.12 8.97 -13.24
C GLU A 28 0.53 8.22 -12.07
N GLN A 29 0.12 8.57 -10.85
CA GLN A 29 0.32 7.71 -9.70
C GLN A 29 -0.60 6.51 -9.89
N ALA A 30 0.02 5.41 -10.30
CA ALA A 30 -0.57 4.07 -10.34
C ALA A 30 -1.38 3.80 -9.05
N PRO A 31 -2.58 3.19 -9.14
CA PRO A 31 -3.31 2.74 -7.97
C PRO A 31 -2.44 1.80 -7.13
N LEU A 32 -2.31 2.11 -5.84
CA LEU A 32 -1.58 1.27 -4.88
C LEU A 32 -2.17 -0.14 -4.87
N THR A 33 -1.37 -1.17 -5.16
CA THR A 33 -1.79 -2.56 -5.03
C THR A 33 -1.99 -2.89 -3.54
N THR A 34 -3.23 -2.91 -3.08
CA THR A 34 -3.59 -3.16 -1.67
C THR A 34 -3.59 -4.64 -1.28
N THR A 35 -2.91 -5.51 -2.02
CA THR A 35 -2.89 -6.96 -1.78
C THR A 35 -1.56 -7.57 -2.22
N ASP A 36 -1.25 -8.76 -1.70
CA ASP A 36 -0.21 -9.72 -2.11
C ASP A 36 -0.39 -10.19 -3.57
N VAL A 37 -0.61 -9.25 -4.50
CA VAL A 37 -0.74 -9.48 -5.93
C VAL A 37 0.66 -9.37 -6.48
N ASP A 38 1.07 -10.37 -7.25
CA ASP A 38 2.36 -10.40 -7.92
C ASP A 38 2.37 -9.67 -9.27
N VAL A 39 1.30 -8.92 -9.56
CA VAL A 39 1.10 -8.15 -10.79
C VAL A 39 0.67 -6.73 -10.44
N ALA A 40 1.44 -5.74 -10.91
CA ALA A 40 1.03 -4.35 -10.89
C ALA A 40 -0.16 -4.12 -11.85
N PRO A 41 -1.08 -3.16 -11.59
CA PRO A 41 -2.26 -2.92 -12.42
C PRO A 41 -1.93 -2.72 -13.90
N GLU A 42 -0.84 -2.01 -14.19
CA GLU A 42 -0.32 -1.76 -15.53
C GLU A 42 0.11 -3.04 -16.27
N CYS A 43 0.42 -4.09 -15.52
CA CYS A 43 0.86 -5.39 -16.02
C CYS A 43 -0.24 -6.46 -16.03
N GLU A 44 -1.47 -6.16 -15.61
CA GLU A 44 -2.61 -7.10 -15.61
C GLU A 44 -2.89 -7.69 -17.01
N GLY A 45 -2.51 -6.97 -18.06
CA GLY A 45 -2.56 -7.46 -19.43
C GLY A 45 -1.79 -8.76 -19.67
N ILE A 46 -0.78 -9.09 -18.85
CA ILE A 46 -0.09 -10.39 -18.92
C ILE A 46 -1.06 -11.53 -18.58
N LEU A 47 -1.84 -11.38 -17.50
CA LEU A 47 -2.85 -12.36 -17.11
C LEU A 47 -4.00 -12.38 -18.12
N GLN A 48 -4.41 -11.22 -18.63
CA GLN A 48 -5.43 -11.14 -19.67
C GLN A 48 -4.99 -11.88 -20.95
N PHE A 49 -3.73 -11.74 -21.37
CA PHE A 49 -3.16 -12.46 -22.51
C PHE A 49 -3.20 -13.97 -22.27
N ALA A 50 -2.72 -14.44 -21.11
CA ALA A 50 -2.76 -15.86 -20.75
C ALA A 50 -4.20 -16.42 -20.73
N ASN A 51 -5.16 -15.64 -20.24
CA ASN A 51 -6.56 -16.05 -20.10
C ASN A 51 -7.34 -16.04 -21.42
N THR A 52 -6.98 -15.18 -22.38
CA THR A 52 -7.83 -14.92 -23.57
C THR A 52 -7.19 -15.30 -24.91
N ALA A 53 -5.86 -15.35 -25.01
CA ALA A 53 -5.19 -15.64 -26.28
C ALA A 53 -5.52 -17.03 -26.82
N SER A 54 -5.61 -17.20 -28.13
CA SER A 54 -5.80 -18.52 -28.73
C SER A 54 -4.55 -19.39 -28.56
N PHE A 55 -4.68 -20.70 -28.73
CA PHE A 55 -3.53 -21.62 -28.75
C PHE A 55 -2.44 -21.13 -29.72
N PHE A 56 -2.82 -20.81 -30.96
CA PHE A 56 -1.88 -20.33 -31.98
C PHE A 56 -1.17 -19.03 -31.59
N LYS A 57 -1.84 -18.13 -30.85
CA LYS A 57 -1.20 -16.92 -30.33
C LYS A 57 -0.20 -17.26 -29.23
N LEU A 58 -0.54 -18.13 -28.29
CA LEU A 58 0.37 -18.52 -27.21
C LEU A 58 1.57 -19.32 -27.74
N ASP A 59 1.35 -20.28 -28.64
CA ASP A 59 2.37 -21.13 -29.28
C ASP A 59 3.38 -20.33 -30.12
N ARG A 60 3.01 -19.13 -30.58
CA ARG A 60 3.94 -18.22 -31.25
C ARG A 60 5.06 -17.74 -30.32
N TYR A 61 4.78 -17.63 -29.02
CA TYR A 61 5.71 -17.06 -28.02
C TYR A 61 6.20 -18.10 -27.00
N LEU A 62 5.47 -19.19 -26.82
CA LEU A 62 5.74 -20.27 -25.87
C LEU A 62 5.88 -21.60 -26.61
N PRO A 63 6.60 -22.58 -26.07
CA PRO A 63 6.52 -23.95 -26.57
C PRO A 63 5.07 -24.47 -26.57
N SER A 64 4.74 -25.33 -27.52
CA SER A 64 3.40 -25.88 -27.68
C SER A 64 2.86 -26.56 -26.43
N ASP A 65 3.72 -27.26 -25.69
CA ASP A 65 3.33 -27.95 -24.45
C ASP A 65 2.95 -26.93 -23.35
N ALA A 66 3.73 -25.87 -23.17
CA ALA A 66 3.40 -24.77 -22.26
C ALA A 66 2.11 -24.05 -22.67
N ALA A 67 1.91 -23.78 -23.96
CA ALA A 67 0.68 -23.17 -24.48
C ALA A 67 -0.55 -24.07 -24.21
N ASN A 68 -0.43 -25.38 -24.44
CA ASN A 68 -1.47 -26.36 -24.12
C ASN A 68 -1.76 -26.40 -22.61
N ASN A 69 -0.74 -26.38 -21.76
CA ASN A 69 -0.90 -26.39 -20.30
C ASN A 69 -1.63 -25.13 -19.80
N ILE A 70 -1.32 -23.95 -20.34
CA ILE A 70 -2.05 -22.71 -20.05
C ILE A 70 -3.52 -22.84 -20.47
N LEU A 71 -3.80 -23.33 -21.68
CA LEU A 71 -5.17 -23.53 -22.15
C LEU A 71 -5.95 -24.51 -21.26
N ALA A 72 -5.33 -25.63 -20.90
CA ALA A 72 -5.94 -26.62 -20.03
C ALA A 72 -6.26 -26.01 -18.65
N ALA A 73 -5.29 -25.34 -18.02
CA ALA A 73 -5.47 -24.76 -16.70
C ALA A 73 -6.54 -23.64 -16.67
N ARG A 74 -6.54 -22.72 -17.64
CA ARG A 74 -7.50 -21.60 -17.65
C ARG A 74 -8.96 -22.04 -17.88
N THR A 75 -9.18 -23.21 -18.48
CA THR A 75 -10.54 -23.76 -18.64
C THR A 75 -11.15 -24.21 -17.31
N ALA A 76 -10.32 -24.57 -16.33
CA ALA A 76 -10.78 -24.87 -14.97
C ALA A 76 -11.03 -23.59 -14.16
N SER A 77 -10.10 -22.64 -14.23
CA SER A 77 -10.26 -21.30 -13.65
C SER A 77 -9.33 -20.32 -14.36
N PRO A 78 -9.79 -19.11 -14.74
CA PRO A 78 -8.89 -18.03 -15.16
C PRO A 78 -7.82 -17.74 -14.12
N PHE A 79 -6.64 -17.34 -14.58
CA PHE A 79 -5.54 -16.92 -13.73
C PHE A 79 -5.78 -15.53 -13.13
N THR A 80 -5.45 -15.39 -11.85
CA THR A 80 -5.52 -14.14 -11.08
C THR A 80 -4.17 -13.75 -10.49
N SER A 81 -3.10 -14.51 -10.76
CA SER A 81 -1.73 -14.19 -10.32
C SER A 81 -0.67 -14.86 -11.21
N LEU A 82 0.55 -14.33 -11.19
CA LEU A 82 1.71 -14.97 -11.83
C LEU A 82 2.11 -16.26 -11.11
N ALA A 83 1.85 -16.39 -9.81
CA ALA A 83 2.11 -17.59 -9.03
C ALA A 83 1.25 -18.78 -9.51
N GLN A 84 0.01 -18.51 -9.92
CA GLN A 84 -0.82 -19.55 -10.55
C GLN A 84 -0.27 -19.96 -11.91
N LEU A 85 0.26 -19.01 -12.69
CA LEU A 85 0.93 -19.32 -13.96
C LEU A 85 2.24 -20.09 -13.73
N SER A 86 3.06 -19.70 -12.75
CA SER A 86 4.35 -20.33 -12.46
C SER A 86 4.21 -21.74 -11.89
N ALA A 87 3.08 -22.04 -11.26
CA ALA A 87 2.73 -23.38 -10.79
C ALA A 87 2.36 -24.35 -11.91
N ILE A 88 2.12 -23.87 -13.14
CA ILE A 88 1.82 -24.74 -14.28
C ILE A 88 3.09 -25.47 -14.72
N SER A 89 2.95 -26.73 -15.11
CA SER A 89 4.05 -27.50 -15.69
C SER A 89 4.68 -26.75 -16.86
N GLU A 90 6.01 -26.64 -16.82
CA GLU A 90 6.85 -25.93 -17.80
C GLU A 90 6.75 -24.40 -17.80
N MET A 91 5.98 -23.79 -16.90
CA MET A 91 5.86 -22.32 -16.79
C MET A 91 6.87 -21.70 -15.81
N GLY A 92 8.14 -22.08 -15.92
CA GLY A 92 9.20 -21.46 -15.12
C GLY A 92 9.49 -20.00 -15.53
N PRO A 93 10.45 -19.32 -14.85
CA PRO A 93 10.74 -17.90 -15.05
C PRO A 93 11.01 -17.48 -16.51
N VAL A 94 11.71 -18.32 -17.27
CA VAL A 94 11.98 -18.08 -18.70
C VAL A 94 10.68 -18.03 -19.51
N ARG A 95 9.71 -18.90 -19.22
CA ARG A 95 8.41 -18.92 -19.91
C ARG A 95 7.52 -17.77 -19.49
N LEU A 96 7.55 -17.37 -18.22
CA LEU A 96 6.88 -16.15 -17.79
C LEU A 96 7.39 -14.92 -18.56
N LYS A 97 8.72 -14.81 -18.76
CA LYS A 97 9.30 -13.74 -19.60
C LYS A 97 8.87 -13.80 -21.06
N GLN A 98 8.73 -15.00 -21.62
CA GLN A 98 8.22 -15.16 -22.99
C GLN A 98 6.73 -14.81 -23.11
N LEU A 99 5.93 -15.17 -22.10
CA LEU A 99 4.52 -14.80 -22.02
C LEU A 99 4.37 -13.27 -21.91
N GLU A 100 5.17 -12.61 -21.06
CA GLU A 100 5.25 -11.15 -20.95
C GLU A 100 5.59 -10.52 -22.32
N HIS A 101 6.59 -11.06 -23.02
CA HIS A 101 6.96 -10.59 -24.36
C HIS A 101 5.81 -10.73 -25.36
N GLY A 102 5.08 -11.86 -25.32
CA GLY A 102 3.89 -12.08 -26.14
C GLY A 102 2.77 -11.10 -25.84
N ALA A 103 2.48 -10.86 -24.55
CA ALA A 103 1.49 -9.88 -24.11
C ALA A 103 1.82 -8.48 -24.63
N ARG A 104 3.10 -8.08 -24.59
CA ARG A 104 3.55 -6.80 -25.12
C ARG A 104 3.44 -6.71 -26.64
N ALA A 105 3.85 -7.77 -27.35
CA ALA A 105 3.79 -7.81 -28.81
C ALA A 105 2.36 -7.82 -29.37
N GLU A 106 1.42 -8.33 -28.58
CA GLU A 106 -0.01 -8.38 -28.91
C GLU A 106 -0.80 -7.22 -28.24
N GLU A 107 -0.11 -6.18 -27.75
CA GLU A 107 -0.67 -4.93 -27.21
C GLU A 107 -1.59 -5.10 -25.98
N TYR A 108 -1.41 -6.18 -25.21
CA TYR A 108 -2.09 -6.35 -23.92
C TYR A 108 -1.44 -5.52 -22.80
N ILE A 109 -0.14 -5.23 -22.92
CA ILE A 109 0.59 -4.36 -22.00
C ILE A 109 1.41 -3.34 -22.78
N ASP A 110 1.60 -2.15 -22.22
CA ASP A 110 2.36 -1.07 -22.83
C ASP A 110 3.63 -0.74 -22.02
N GLN A 111 4.22 0.43 -22.28
CA GLN A 111 5.48 0.86 -21.66
C GLN A 111 5.36 1.15 -20.15
N SER A 112 4.15 1.33 -19.62
CA SER A 112 3.87 1.52 -18.19
C SER A 112 4.12 0.24 -17.39
N CYS A 113 3.88 -0.93 -17.99
CA CYS A 113 4.35 -2.21 -17.47
C CYS A 113 5.84 -2.39 -17.77
N LEU A 114 6.69 -2.39 -16.73
CA LEU A 114 8.12 -2.63 -16.90
C LEU A 114 8.41 -4.10 -17.25
N GLY A 115 7.64 -5.02 -16.65
CA GLY A 115 7.74 -6.46 -16.90
C GLY A 115 7.95 -7.29 -15.63
N ILE A 116 8.28 -8.57 -15.81
CA ILE A 116 8.40 -9.56 -14.72
C ILE A 116 9.84 -9.63 -14.18
N TYR A 117 10.09 -9.36 -12.91
CA TYR A 117 11.40 -9.52 -12.27
C TYR A 117 11.25 -10.46 -11.09
N ASP A 118 12.01 -11.56 -11.06
CA ASP A 118 11.87 -12.62 -10.06
C ASP A 118 10.40 -12.99 -9.77
N GLU A 119 9.66 -13.32 -10.83
CA GLU A 119 8.24 -13.71 -10.76
C GLU A 119 7.27 -12.60 -10.27
N LEU A 120 7.73 -11.34 -10.25
CA LEU A 120 6.95 -10.17 -9.88
C LEU A 120 6.79 -9.24 -11.08
N ALA A 121 5.57 -9.02 -11.56
CA ALA A 121 5.28 -8.03 -12.59
C ALA A 121 5.22 -6.63 -11.97
N LEU A 122 6.13 -5.76 -12.40
CA LEU A 122 6.31 -4.41 -11.89
C LEU A 122 5.91 -3.37 -12.94
N SER A 123 5.30 -2.29 -12.50
CA SER A 123 5.15 -1.06 -13.28
C SER A 123 6.45 -0.24 -13.27
N GLN A 124 6.52 0.78 -14.13
CA GLN A 124 7.62 1.75 -14.12
C GLN A 124 7.68 2.52 -12.80
N SER A 125 6.52 2.88 -12.23
CA SER A 125 6.43 3.60 -10.96
C SER A 125 6.87 2.73 -9.78
N ASP A 126 6.47 1.45 -9.75
CA ASP A 126 6.93 0.49 -8.74
C ASP A 126 8.46 0.36 -8.77
N ALA A 127 9.03 0.21 -9.97
CA ALA A 127 10.48 0.06 -10.11
C ALA A 127 11.24 1.32 -9.66
N ALA A 128 10.74 2.51 -9.99
CA ALA A 128 11.32 3.77 -9.51
C ALA A 128 11.23 3.90 -7.98
N ALA A 129 10.11 3.49 -7.39
CA ALA A 129 9.90 3.51 -5.94
C ALA A 129 10.86 2.52 -5.23
N ILE A 130 10.99 1.30 -5.75
CA ILE A 130 11.93 0.29 -5.22
C ILE A 130 13.37 0.80 -5.28
N VAL A 131 13.79 1.37 -6.41
CA VAL A 131 15.15 1.92 -6.56
C VAL A 131 15.38 3.08 -5.59
N THR A 132 14.39 3.94 -5.41
CA THR A 132 14.44 5.03 -4.42
C THR A 132 14.60 4.48 -3.01
N LEU A 133 13.70 3.60 -2.58
CA LEU A 133 13.76 2.93 -1.27
C LEU A 133 15.12 2.28 -1.05
N VAL A 134 15.58 1.45 -1.98
CA VAL A 134 16.85 0.73 -1.83
C VAL A 134 18.04 1.67 -1.76
N ASN A 135 18.01 2.83 -2.41
CA ASN A 135 19.12 3.78 -2.37
C ASN A 135 19.10 4.70 -1.15
N THR A 136 17.92 5.03 -0.61
CA THR A 136 17.79 6.03 0.47
C THR A 136 17.52 5.44 1.84
N ALA A 137 16.91 4.25 1.94
CA ALA A 137 16.54 3.66 3.22
C ALA A 137 17.76 3.45 4.13
N SER A 138 17.59 3.65 5.43
CA SER A 138 18.63 3.31 6.42
C SER A 138 18.98 1.81 6.37
N THR A 139 20.14 1.45 6.89
CA THR A 139 20.55 0.05 7.07
C THR A 139 19.51 -0.74 7.87
N ASN A 140 19.00 -0.15 8.96
CA ASN A 140 18.00 -0.80 9.82
C ASN A 140 16.67 -0.99 9.07
N THR A 141 16.26 -0.01 8.28
CA THR A 141 15.07 -0.11 7.43
C THR A 141 15.19 -1.27 6.44
N LEU A 142 16.32 -1.41 5.74
CA LEU A 142 16.48 -2.52 4.79
C LEU A 142 16.49 -3.89 5.47
N TYR A 143 17.07 -4.03 6.66
CA TYR A 143 16.98 -5.28 7.42
C TYR A 143 15.56 -5.60 7.88
N ALA A 144 14.80 -4.57 8.24
CA ALA A 144 13.41 -4.74 8.63
C ALA A 144 12.53 -5.13 7.42
N VAL A 145 12.75 -4.56 6.23
CA VAL A 145 12.04 -4.94 4.98
C VAL A 145 12.39 -6.38 4.58
N LEU A 146 13.62 -6.81 4.86
CA LEU A 146 14.17 -8.10 4.45
C LEU A 146 14.55 -8.98 5.66
N PRO A 147 13.62 -9.29 6.58
CA PRO A 147 13.95 -9.90 7.87
C PRO A 147 14.51 -11.32 7.71
N TYR A 148 14.09 -12.03 6.67
CA TYR A 148 14.56 -13.39 6.33
C TYR A 148 15.62 -13.41 5.23
N ALA A 149 16.01 -12.24 4.72
CA ALA A 149 17.00 -12.08 3.66
C ALA A 149 18.09 -11.09 4.10
N TRP A 150 18.62 -11.27 5.32
CA TRP A 150 19.68 -10.43 5.90
C TRP A 150 20.85 -10.28 4.92
N ASN A 151 21.35 -11.39 4.36
CA ASN A 151 22.42 -11.36 3.36
C ASN A 151 22.05 -10.52 2.12
N GLY A 152 20.78 -10.56 1.72
CA GLY A 152 20.23 -9.71 0.65
C GLY A 152 20.29 -8.23 1.01
N ALA A 153 19.80 -7.85 2.20
CA ALA A 153 19.88 -6.46 2.68
C ALA A 153 21.34 -5.97 2.75
N THR A 154 22.26 -6.78 3.28
CA THR A 154 23.70 -6.46 3.30
C THR A 154 24.25 -6.23 1.88
N SER A 155 23.91 -7.11 0.93
CA SER A 155 24.31 -6.96 -0.48
C SER A 155 23.79 -5.65 -1.06
N LEU A 156 22.51 -5.33 -0.83
CA LEU A 156 21.92 -4.09 -1.32
C LEU A 156 22.64 -2.86 -0.75
N ILE A 157 22.88 -2.81 0.56
CA ILE A 157 23.58 -1.69 1.21
C ILE A 157 24.97 -1.47 0.59
N ASN A 158 25.73 -2.55 0.38
CA ASN A 158 27.10 -2.47 -0.16
C ASN A 158 27.17 -2.12 -1.64
N LEU A 159 26.13 -2.43 -2.41
CA LEU A 159 26.08 -2.23 -3.87
C LEU A 159 25.42 -0.92 -4.28
N ARG A 160 24.94 -0.12 -3.32
CA ARG A 160 24.41 1.23 -3.60
C ARG A 160 25.45 2.11 -4.32
N PRO A 161 25.02 3.01 -5.23
CA PRO A 161 23.65 3.22 -5.66
C PRO A 161 23.25 2.28 -6.82
N PHE A 162 21.99 1.85 -6.83
CA PHE A 162 21.37 1.14 -7.95
C PHE A 162 20.72 2.12 -8.92
N THR A 163 20.82 1.84 -10.22
CA THR A 163 20.17 2.66 -11.27
C THR A 163 18.83 2.11 -11.74
N ASN A 164 18.53 0.83 -11.48
CA ASN A 164 17.31 0.16 -11.92
C ASN A 164 17.01 -1.07 -11.05
N VAL A 165 15.76 -1.54 -11.12
CA VAL A 165 15.29 -2.70 -10.33
C VAL A 165 15.93 -4.01 -10.76
N LEU A 166 16.40 -4.13 -12.02
CA LEU A 166 17.12 -5.33 -12.49
C LEU A 166 18.44 -5.53 -11.73
N GLY A 167 19.15 -4.44 -11.41
CA GLY A 167 20.35 -4.53 -10.57
C GLY A 167 20.03 -5.02 -9.15
N ILE A 168 18.88 -4.60 -8.61
CA ILE A 168 18.40 -4.97 -7.27
C ILE A 168 17.97 -6.45 -7.26
N SER A 169 17.19 -6.89 -8.25
CA SER A 169 16.73 -8.27 -8.37
C SER A 169 17.89 -9.25 -8.53
N ASN A 170 18.94 -8.85 -9.26
CA ASN A 170 20.14 -9.67 -9.45
C ASN A 170 21.12 -9.64 -8.26
N ALA A 171 20.86 -8.84 -7.22
CA ALA A 171 21.75 -8.77 -6.07
C ALA A 171 21.72 -10.08 -5.27
N PHE A 172 22.89 -10.50 -4.78
CA PHE A 172 23.00 -11.76 -4.04
C PHE A 172 22.12 -11.76 -2.79
N GLY A 173 21.28 -12.80 -2.66
CA GLY A 173 20.34 -12.94 -1.54
C GLY A 173 19.01 -12.21 -1.74
N ILE A 174 18.78 -11.62 -2.91
CA ILE A 174 17.47 -11.13 -3.34
C ILE A 174 16.81 -12.18 -4.22
N GLY A 175 15.56 -12.51 -3.91
CA GLY A 175 14.70 -13.34 -4.74
C GLY A 175 13.28 -12.79 -4.73
N SER A 176 12.32 -13.55 -5.26
CA SER A 176 10.93 -13.12 -5.46
C SER A 176 10.27 -12.55 -4.20
N VAL A 177 10.42 -13.23 -3.06
CA VAL A 177 9.91 -12.77 -1.75
C VAL A 177 10.58 -11.46 -1.32
N SER A 178 11.90 -11.36 -1.44
CA SER A 178 12.64 -10.14 -1.11
C SER A 178 12.21 -8.96 -1.97
N LEU A 179 12.06 -9.17 -3.29
CA LEU A 179 11.65 -8.13 -4.22
C LEU A 179 10.20 -7.70 -3.98
N ARG A 180 9.31 -8.64 -3.61
CA ARG A 180 7.94 -8.32 -3.21
C ARG A 180 7.90 -7.49 -1.93
N ASN A 181 8.71 -7.84 -0.93
CA ASN A 181 8.81 -7.04 0.29
C ASN A 181 9.33 -5.64 0.00
N LEU A 182 10.33 -5.49 -0.87
CA LEU A 182 10.86 -4.19 -1.30
C LEU A 182 9.80 -3.38 -2.05
N ARG A 183 9.04 -4.00 -2.97
CA ARG A 183 7.93 -3.34 -3.67
C ARG A 183 6.88 -2.87 -2.68
N ASN A 184 6.38 -3.78 -1.85
CA ASN A 184 5.36 -3.46 -0.86
C ASN A 184 5.85 -2.36 0.09
N ALA A 185 7.13 -2.38 0.45
CA ALA A 185 7.71 -1.33 1.26
C ALA A 185 7.76 0.03 0.56
N ALA A 186 8.10 0.01 -0.72
CA ALA A 186 8.22 1.20 -1.55
C ALA A 186 6.86 1.80 -1.95
N THR A 187 5.80 0.99 -2.04
CA THR A 187 4.49 1.42 -2.56
C THR A 187 3.39 1.46 -1.49
N ILE A 188 3.41 0.55 -0.50
CA ILE A 188 2.31 0.39 0.48
C ILE A 188 2.62 1.14 1.79
N GLY A 189 3.70 1.93 1.86
CA GLY A 189 3.99 2.85 2.97
C GLY A 189 4.63 2.18 4.20
N TYR A 190 5.70 1.42 3.98
CA TYR A 190 6.44 0.79 5.08
C TYR A 190 7.16 1.80 5.98
N SER A 191 7.34 3.04 5.53
CA SER A 191 7.94 4.10 6.35
C SER A 191 7.13 4.43 7.60
N LEU A 192 5.79 4.44 7.52
CA LEU A 192 4.95 4.63 8.69
C LEU A 192 5.02 3.43 9.64
N ASP A 193 5.00 2.20 9.11
CA ASP A 193 5.12 0.99 9.94
C ASP A 193 6.51 0.88 10.60
N MET A 194 7.56 1.37 9.92
CA MET A 194 8.91 1.49 10.48
C MET A 194 8.97 2.52 11.60
N LEU A 195 8.32 3.67 11.43
CA LEU A 195 8.22 4.67 12.47
C LEU A 195 7.47 4.13 13.69
N VAL A 196 6.33 3.45 13.47
CA VAL A 196 5.57 2.76 14.53
C VAL A 196 6.45 1.74 15.25
N SER A 197 7.16 0.90 14.50
CA SER A 197 8.06 -0.12 15.06
C SER A 197 9.21 0.51 15.85
N ALA A 198 9.79 1.60 15.36
CA ALA A 198 10.89 2.29 16.03
C ALA A 198 10.43 2.98 17.33
N VAL A 199 9.22 3.58 17.34
CA VAL A 199 8.61 4.12 18.56
C VAL A 199 8.41 3.01 19.59
N ASN A 200 7.84 1.87 19.18
CA ASN A 200 7.56 0.75 20.09
C ASN A 200 8.82 -0.04 20.53
N ALA A 201 9.95 0.14 19.84
CA ALA A 201 11.21 -0.52 20.17
C ALA A 201 12.06 0.26 21.19
N LEU A 202 11.65 1.48 21.58
CA LEU A 202 12.29 2.21 22.65
C LEU A 202 12.17 1.42 23.97
N PRO A 203 13.17 1.51 24.88
CA PRO A 203 13.19 0.70 26.10
C PRO A 203 12.06 1.09 27.08
N GLU A 204 11.65 0.13 27.92
CA GLU A 204 10.47 0.21 28.81
C GLU A 204 10.51 1.38 29.81
N ASP A 205 11.69 1.83 30.21
CA ASP A 205 11.89 3.02 31.06
C ASP A 205 11.59 4.34 30.33
N GLU A 206 11.40 4.29 29.02
CA GLU A 206 10.99 5.40 28.15
C GLU A 206 9.62 5.15 27.48
N TRP A 207 8.84 4.14 27.90
CA TRP A 207 7.49 3.83 27.36
C TRP A 207 6.44 4.88 27.78
N GLU A 208 6.66 6.10 27.31
CA GLU A 208 5.68 7.17 27.33
C GLU A 208 4.76 7.09 26.11
N VAL A 209 5.08 6.28 25.09
CA VAL A 209 4.33 6.21 23.83
C VAL A 209 4.31 4.81 23.24
N GLU A 210 3.13 4.35 22.81
CA GLU A 210 2.92 3.20 21.94
C GLU A 210 2.15 3.65 20.69
N MET A 211 2.45 3.04 19.54
CA MET A 211 1.72 3.27 18.29
C MET A 211 1.31 1.94 17.65
N SER A 212 0.22 1.94 16.88
CA SER A 212 -0.19 0.76 16.11
C SER A 212 -1.00 1.11 14.87
N THR A 213 -0.75 0.37 13.78
CA THR A 213 -1.58 0.38 12.57
C THR A 213 -2.53 -0.83 12.50
N GLY A 214 -2.47 -1.73 13.49
CA GLY A 214 -3.23 -2.99 13.54
C GLY A 214 -3.92 -3.18 14.89
N PHE A 215 -5.05 -2.50 15.09
CA PHE A 215 -5.84 -2.59 16.33
C PHE A 215 -7.32 -2.89 16.07
N ASN A 216 -8.00 -3.36 17.11
CA ASN A 216 -9.43 -3.61 17.15
C ASN A 216 -10.14 -2.50 17.93
N ILE A 217 -11.09 -1.81 17.27
CA ILE A 217 -11.81 -0.67 17.85
C ILE A 217 -12.59 -1.08 19.11
N GLU A 218 -13.30 -2.20 19.07
CA GLU A 218 -14.10 -2.67 20.21
C GLU A 218 -13.23 -2.97 21.41
N THR A 219 -12.06 -3.58 21.20
CA THR A 219 -11.10 -3.80 22.29
C THR A 219 -10.68 -2.50 22.98
N ILE A 220 -10.46 -1.43 22.21
CA ILE A 220 -10.10 -0.12 22.77
C ILE A 220 -11.29 0.50 23.53
N LEU A 221 -12.47 0.50 22.92
CA LEU A 221 -13.68 1.05 23.54
C LEU A 221 -14.13 0.25 24.77
N ASP A 222 -13.83 -1.04 24.82
CA ASP A 222 -14.02 -1.89 26.00
C ASP A 222 -12.92 -1.70 27.05
N GLY A 223 -12.12 -0.62 26.90
CA GLY A 223 -11.17 -0.11 27.86
C GLY A 223 -9.96 -1.00 28.10
N ALA A 224 -9.35 -1.52 27.03
CA ALA A 224 -8.07 -2.23 27.08
C ALA A 224 -6.95 -1.48 27.83
N TYR A 225 -7.10 -0.16 28.00
CA TYR A 225 -6.16 0.72 28.69
C TYR A 225 -6.62 1.16 30.10
N GLY A 226 -7.72 0.58 30.62
CA GLY A 226 -8.20 0.80 31.99
C GLY A 226 -9.67 1.25 32.07
N THR A 227 -10.63 0.34 31.84
CA THR A 227 -12.08 0.62 31.88
C THR A 227 -12.57 1.38 33.11
N ASP A 228 -12.05 1.08 34.29
CA ASP A 228 -12.42 1.68 35.57
C ASP A 228 -11.87 3.10 35.76
N ARG A 229 -11.02 3.55 34.84
CA ARG A 229 -10.24 4.80 34.93
C ARG A 229 -10.52 5.77 33.79
N LEU A 230 -11.42 5.43 32.87
CA LEU A 230 -11.82 6.33 31.80
C LEU A 230 -12.48 7.57 32.40
N SER A 231 -11.86 8.74 32.22
CA SER A 231 -12.40 10.03 32.68
C SER A 231 -13.21 10.72 31.61
N SER A 232 -12.77 10.65 30.35
CA SER A 232 -13.50 11.20 29.20
C SER A 232 -13.11 10.48 27.89
N ALA A 233 -14.06 10.42 26.97
CA ALA A 233 -13.86 9.96 25.60
C ALA A 233 -14.65 10.85 24.64
N ASP A 234 -13.94 11.58 23.78
CA ASP A 234 -14.52 12.39 22.71
C ASP A 234 -14.42 11.62 21.39
N CYS A 235 -15.54 11.09 20.92
CA CYS A 235 -15.63 10.16 19.81
C CYS A 235 -16.32 10.78 18.59
N PHE A 236 -16.03 10.25 17.41
CA PHE A 236 -16.53 10.79 16.15
C PHE A 236 -16.70 9.69 15.10
N GLY A 237 -17.89 9.64 14.48
CA GLY A 237 -18.17 8.71 13.38
C GLY A 237 -18.17 7.22 13.76
N ILE A 238 -18.28 6.91 15.05
CA ILE A 238 -18.40 5.55 15.58
C ILE A 238 -19.75 5.36 16.30
N ASP A 239 -20.22 4.11 16.35
CA ASP A 239 -21.46 3.79 17.06
C ASP A 239 -21.19 3.69 18.57
N LEU A 240 -21.84 4.56 19.34
CA LEU A 240 -21.75 4.59 20.80
C LEU A 240 -22.95 3.91 21.47
N THR A 241 -23.80 3.18 20.72
CA THR A 241 -24.97 2.51 21.28
C THR A 241 -24.57 1.56 22.41
N GLY A 242 -25.14 1.78 23.60
CA GLY A 242 -24.82 0.99 24.80
C GLY A 242 -23.61 1.49 25.59
N ARG A 243 -22.92 2.55 25.12
CA ARG A 243 -21.86 3.26 25.83
C ARG A 243 -22.46 4.58 26.36
N SER A 244 -22.38 4.82 27.67
CA SER A 244 -22.97 6.01 28.32
C SER A 244 -22.04 6.55 29.40
N GLY A 245 -22.24 7.82 29.79
CA GLY A 245 -21.47 8.47 30.85
C GLY A 245 -20.29 9.26 30.31
N GLN A 246 -19.16 8.59 30.10
CA GLN A 246 -17.88 9.21 29.75
C GLN A 246 -17.63 9.36 28.24
N TYR A 247 -18.51 8.81 27.41
CA TYR A 247 -18.42 8.88 25.95
C TYR A 247 -19.31 10.00 25.42
N GLU A 248 -18.71 10.94 24.70
CA GLU A 248 -19.39 12.02 23.99
C GLU A 248 -19.18 11.84 22.48
N ASP A 249 -20.23 12.11 21.68
CA ASP A 249 -20.11 12.21 20.22
C ASP A 249 -19.94 13.69 19.85
N ARG A 250 -18.79 14.03 19.26
CA ARG A 250 -18.46 15.39 18.88
C ARG A 250 -19.20 15.87 17.63
N GLY A 251 -19.84 14.96 16.88
CA GLY A 251 -20.72 15.29 15.76
C GLY A 251 -20.04 15.65 14.43
N TYR A 252 -18.71 15.58 14.34
CA TYR A 252 -17.97 15.76 13.09
C TYR A 252 -16.72 14.86 13.03
N LEU A 253 -16.39 14.38 11.82
CA LEU A 253 -15.24 13.51 11.57
C LEU A 253 -13.90 14.26 11.76
N ALA A 254 -12.83 13.52 12.00
CA ALA A 254 -11.47 14.09 12.00
C ALA A 254 -10.96 14.29 10.58
N ASP A 255 -10.16 15.34 10.40
CA ASP A 255 -9.50 15.62 9.14
C ASP A 255 -8.05 15.11 9.14
N ALA A 256 -7.41 15.19 7.97
CA ALA A 256 -6.02 14.79 7.79
C ALA A 256 -5.03 15.53 8.71
N THR A 257 -5.30 16.79 9.02
CA THR A 257 -4.44 17.64 9.85
C THR A 257 -4.47 17.18 11.30
N GLU A 258 -5.66 16.86 11.80
CA GLU A 258 -5.85 16.34 13.14
C GLU A 258 -5.11 15.02 13.34
N VAL A 259 -5.29 14.04 12.45
CA VAL A 259 -4.56 12.75 12.51
C VAL A 259 -3.05 12.98 12.57
N ARG A 260 -2.52 13.83 11.69
CA ARG A 260 -1.08 14.15 11.65
C ARG A 260 -0.61 14.80 12.95
N ASN A 261 -1.37 15.71 13.53
CA ASN A 261 -0.98 16.40 14.76
C ASN A 261 -0.82 15.41 15.93
N TYR A 262 -1.77 14.49 16.11
CA TYR A 262 -1.70 13.48 17.17
C TYR A 262 -0.53 12.51 16.96
N VAL A 263 -0.34 12.01 15.74
CA VAL A 263 0.79 11.12 15.44
C VAL A 263 2.13 11.86 15.58
N HIS A 264 2.23 13.11 15.12
CA HIS A 264 3.44 13.91 15.28
C HIS A 264 3.74 14.21 16.75
N SER A 265 2.71 14.44 17.57
CA SER A 265 2.86 14.59 19.03
C SER A 265 3.43 13.33 19.64
N ALA A 266 2.81 12.17 19.38
CA ALA A 266 3.29 10.86 19.82
C ALA A 266 4.74 10.61 19.45
N VAL A 267 5.09 10.81 18.17
CA VAL A 267 6.46 10.64 17.68
C VAL A 267 7.43 11.61 18.32
N SER A 268 7.02 12.86 18.58
CA SER A 268 7.90 13.87 19.21
C SER A 268 8.16 13.57 20.68
N THR A 269 7.15 13.06 21.40
CA THR A 269 7.30 12.58 22.77
C THR A 269 8.23 11.37 22.82
N ALA A 270 7.99 10.37 21.98
CA ALA A 270 8.83 9.17 21.88
C ALA A 270 10.28 9.54 21.52
N ASN A 271 10.45 10.47 20.57
CA ASN A 271 11.77 10.87 20.08
C ASN A 271 12.35 12.09 20.81
N ARG A 272 11.94 12.38 22.06
CA ARG A 272 12.41 13.56 22.80
C ARG A 272 13.93 13.62 22.99
N TYR A 273 14.58 12.46 23.04
CA TYR A 273 16.04 12.33 23.17
C TYR A 273 16.75 12.05 21.84
N ASN A 274 16.04 12.16 20.70
CA ASN A 274 16.56 11.82 19.37
C ASN A 274 17.09 10.37 19.29
N ALA A 275 16.40 9.44 19.97
CA ALA A 275 16.74 8.01 19.99
C ALA A 275 16.33 7.28 18.70
N ILE A 276 15.35 7.82 17.97
CA ILE A 276 14.90 7.33 16.67
C ILE A 276 15.68 8.04 15.56
N ASP A 277 16.16 7.26 14.59
CA ASP A 277 16.84 7.76 13.41
C ASP A 277 16.00 8.84 12.69
N ALA A 278 16.65 9.97 12.36
CA ALA A 278 15.98 11.14 11.79
C ALA A 278 15.33 10.86 10.42
N ASP A 279 15.90 9.94 9.64
CA ASP A 279 15.35 9.55 8.34
C ASP A 279 14.08 8.71 8.53
N ILE A 280 14.06 7.80 9.53
CA ILE A 280 12.85 7.03 9.88
C ILE A 280 11.71 7.97 10.32
N VAL A 281 12.00 8.99 11.12
CA VAL A 281 11.01 9.99 11.54
C VAL A 281 10.51 10.80 10.35
N THR A 282 11.40 11.26 9.49
CA THR A 282 11.05 12.09 8.33
C THR A 282 10.21 11.31 7.33
N ASP A 283 10.65 10.11 6.96
CA ASP A 283 9.98 9.26 5.99
C ASP A 283 8.63 8.75 6.50
N GLY A 284 8.53 8.37 7.78
CA GLY A 284 7.27 7.93 8.37
C GLY A 284 6.23 9.05 8.46
N LYS A 285 6.64 10.29 8.74
CA LYS A 285 5.75 11.47 8.72
C LYS A 285 5.31 11.83 7.31
N ALA A 286 6.21 11.71 6.32
CA ALA A 286 5.88 11.93 4.91
C ALA A 286 4.86 10.90 4.41
N ASP A 287 5.04 9.63 4.76
CA ASP A 287 4.10 8.55 4.42
C ASP A 287 2.73 8.76 5.09
N LEU A 288 2.71 9.13 6.38
CA LEU A 288 1.46 9.52 7.05
C LEU A 288 0.76 10.68 6.32
N ALA A 289 1.49 11.69 5.87
CA ALA A 289 0.93 12.80 5.13
C ALA A 289 0.31 12.36 3.79
N ALA A 290 0.97 11.46 3.06
CA ALA A 290 0.44 10.88 1.83
C ALA A 290 -0.84 10.08 2.07
N ARG A 291 -0.86 9.21 3.10
CA ARG A 291 -2.02 8.37 3.45
C ARG A 291 -3.23 9.16 3.94
N THR A 292 -2.99 10.31 4.58
CA THR A 292 -4.07 11.13 5.16
C THR A 292 -4.57 12.22 4.21
N ALA A 293 -3.84 12.56 3.14
CA ALA A 293 -4.17 13.67 2.26
C ALA A 293 -5.60 13.58 1.68
N GLY A 294 -6.42 14.61 1.94
CA GLY A 294 -7.80 14.69 1.46
C GLY A 294 -8.76 13.67 2.08
N ARG A 295 -8.37 12.97 3.14
CA ARG A 295 -9.18 11.94 3.81
C ARG A 295 -9.90 12.48 5.05
N THR A 296 -10.93 11.76 5.46
CA THR A 296 -11.70 11.97 6.70
C THR A 296 -11.71 10.70 7.53
N PHE A 297 -11.75 10.85 8.86
CA PHE A 297 -11.52 9.77 9.79
C PHE A 297 -12.61 9.69 10.87
N LYS A 298 -12.96 8.46 11.24
CA LYS A 298 -13.72 8.14 12.45
C LYS A 298 -12.77 7.69 13.56
N GLY A 299 -13.14 7.83 14.82
CA GLY A 299 -12.20 7.61 15.91
C GLY A 299 -12.69 8.06 17.29
N CYS A 300 -11.76 8.08 18.25
CA CYS A 300 -11.94 8.69 19.57
C CYS A 300 -10.64 9.26 20.11
N HIS A 301 -10.77 10.27 20.97
CA HIS A 301 -9.76 10.69 21.93
C HIS A 301 -10.22 10.28 23.32
N MET A 302 -9.50 9.38 23.97
CA MET A 302 -9.84 8.83 25.28
C MET A 302 -8.78 9.22 26.30
N HIS A 303 -9.23 9.58 27.50
CA HIS A 303 -8.38 9.97 28.61
C HIS A 303 -8.67 9.05 29.79
N TYR A 304 -7.61 8.44 30.30
CA TYR A 304 -7.64 7.57 31.46
C TYR A 304 -6.83 8.22 32.59
N GLU A 305 -7.44 8.39 33.75
CA GLU A 305 -6.79 8.98 34.92
C GLU A 305 -6.19 7.88 35.81
N ASN A 306 -4.92 8.03 36.18
CA ASN A 306 -4.24 7.18 37.14
C ASN A 306 -3.80 8.00 38.36
N GLY A 307 -4.74 8.76 38.92
CA GLY A 307 -4.51 9.73 39.99
C GLY A 307 -4.30 11.16 39.45
N PRO A 308 -4.01 12.13 40.34
CA PRO A 308 -3.96 13.54 39.97
C PRO A 308 -2.73 13.95 39.13
N TRP A 309 -1.72 13.08 39.04
CA TRP A 309 -0.41 13.40 38.43
C TRP A 309 0.01 12.38 37.37
N ALA A 310 -0.87 11.46 36.95
CA ALA A 310 -0.54 10.49 35.93
C ALA A 310 -1.78 10.05 35.16
N GLY A 311 -1.60 9.69 33.90
CA GLY A 311 -2.68 9.19 33.08
C GLY A 311 -2.23 8.62 31.74
N VAL A 312 -3.20 8.14 30.97
CA VAL A 312 -3.01 7.60 29.63
C VAL A 312 -3.95 8.32 28.66
N GLN A 313 -3.42 8.79 27.55
CA GLN A 313 -4.19 9.32 26.43
C GLN A 313 -4.16 8.30 25.30
N VAL A 314 -5.33 7.98 24.77
CA VAL A 314 -5.47 7.01 23.68
C VAL A 314 -6.21 7.70 22.55
N HIS A 315 -5.59 7.78 21.38
CA HIS A 315 -6.21 8.34 20.18
C HIS A 315 -6.16 7.32 19.07
N PHE A 316 -7.30 7.04 18.45
CA PHE A 316 -7.32 6.20 17.26
C PHE A 316 -8.13 6.84 16.15
N PHE A 317 -7.68 6.59 14.92
CA PHE A 317 -8.28 7.11 13.70
C PHE A 317 -8.39 5.98 12.69
N VAL A 318 -9.52 5.92 12.00
CA VAL A 318 -9.80 4.97 10.92
C VAL A 318 -10.34 5.75 9.73
N ASP A 319 -9.67 5.63 8.59
CA ASP A 319 -10.11 6.28 7.36
C ASP A 319 -11.52 5.80 7.00
N THR A 320 -12.37 6.74 6.64
CA THR A 320 -13.74 6.45 6.18
C THR A 320 -13.79 5.84 4.78
N ALA A 321 -12.73 5.99 3.99
CA ALA A 321 -12.66 5.57 2.59
C ALA A 321 -11.67 4.42 2.33
N SER A 322 -10.85 4.04 3.30
CA SER A 322 -9.89 2.93 3.19
C SER A 322 -9.78 2.18 4.52
N ASP A 323 -9.06 1.07 4.54
CA ASP A 323 -8.80 0.31 5.78
C ASP A 323 -7.66 0.90 6.64
N PHE A 324 -7.04 2.01 6.19
CA PHE A 324 -5.97 2.66 6.92
C PHE A 324 -6.45 3.10 8.30
N ARG A 325 -5.66 2.76 9.32
CA ARG A 325 -5.95 3.07 10.71
C ARG A 325 -4.64 3.34 11.45
N ILE A 326 -4.71 4.22 12.44
CA ILE A 326 -3.58 4.51 13.30
C ILE A 326 -4.05 4.80 14.73
N LEU A 327 -3.33 4.22 15.68
CA LEU A 327 -3.51 4.35 17.12
C LEU A 327 -2.24 4.96 17.71
N THR A 328 -2.41 5.89 18.62
CA THR A 328 -1.36 6.42 19.50
C THR A 328 -1.82 6.32 20.94
N VAL A 329 -0.98 5.77 21.79
CA VAL A 329 -1.16 5.70 23.24
C VAL A 329 -0.03 6.51 23.85
N GLN A 330 -0.35 7.45 24.74
CA GLN A 330 0.65 8.25 25.43
C GLN A 330 0.44 8.21 26.94
N HIS A 331 1.48 7.85 27.67
CA HIS A 331 1.51 7.88 29.12
C HIS A 331 2.14 9.19 29.57
N TRP A 332 1.53 9.85 30.55
CA TRP A 332 2.08 11.08 31.13
C TRP A 332 2.15 10.96 32.64
N VAL A 333 3.17 11.60 33.21
CA VAL A 333 3.39 11.77 34.65
C VAL A 333 3.90 13.20 34.86
N GLU A 334 3.30 13.93 35.80
CA GLU A 334 3.73 15.29 36.22
C GLU A 334 4.64 15.27 37.44
#